data_AF-A0A2N0WMD5-F1
#
_entry.id   AF-A0A2N0WMD5-F1
#
_cell.length_a   1.000
_cell.length_b   1.000
_cell.length_c   1.000
_cell.angle_alpha   90.00
_cell.angle_beta   90.00
_cell.angle_gamma   90.00
#
_symmetry.space_group_name_H-M   'P 1'
#
loop_
_entity.id
_entity.type
_entity.pdbx_description
1 polymer ?
#
loop_
_entity_poly.entity_id
_entity_poly.type
_entity_poly.pdbx_seq_one_letter_code
_entity_poly.pdbx_strand_id
1 'polypeptide(L)'
;MGGAHPVRFIDFGDGFVAGIPYGKAINPITKSNWEWVGVTPDIETSTDNAFETAYHAALNKLLNVTRDKYHRADIQNELNALSPRLTQ
;
A
#
# COMPACT_ATOMS: atom_id res chain seq x y z
N MET A 1 -1.83 0.32 12.97
CA MET A 1 -2.39 -1.03 13.27
C MET A 1 -1.80 -1.99 12.25
N GLY A 2 -1.29 -3.15 12.69
CA GLY A 2 -0.69 -4.15 11.82
C GLY A 2 -1.15 -5.55 12.23
N GLY A 3 -2.01 -6.18 11.44
CA GLY A 3 -2.47 -7.55 11.69
C GLY A 3 -1.75 -8.52 10.76
N ALA A 4 -0.99 -9.46 11.31
CA ALA A 4 -0.26 -10.45 10.51
C ALA A 4 -0.41 -11.88 11.03
N HIS A 5 -0.71 -12.07 12.31
CA HIS A 5 -0.90 -13.40 12.87
C HIS A 5 -2.34 -13.87 12.69
N PRO A 6 -2.57 -15.11 12.21
CA PRO A 6 -3.89 -15.72 12.27
C PRO A 6 -4.27 -15.99 13.73
N VAL A 7 -5.47 -15.54 14.11
CA VAL A 7 -6.06 -15.74 15.44
C VAL A 7 -7.21 -16.73 15.33
N ARG A 8 -7.26 -17.69 16.25
CA ARG A 8 -8.40 -18.59 16.45
C ARG A 8 -9.12 -18.21 17.73
N PHE A 9 -10.42 -18.05 17.67
CA PHE A 9 -11.25 -17.89 18.86
C PHE A 9 -11.59 -19.26 19.44
N ILE A 10 -11.32 -19.44 20.73
CA ILE A 10 -11.62 -20.66 21.49
C ILE A 10 -12.62 -20.29 22.57
N ASP A 11 -13.73 -21.03 22.63
CA ASP A 11 -14.76 -20.91 23.66
C ASP A 11 -14.33 -21.71 24.90
N PHE A 12 -14.40 -21.07 26.07
CA PHE A 12 -14.06 -21.64 27.36
C PHE A 12 -15.29 -21.94 28.23
N GLY A 13 -16.50 -21.69 27.73
CA GLY A 13 -17.75 -21.80 28.47
C GLY A 13 -18.12 -20.52 29.22
N ASP A 14 -19.33 -20.48 29.78
CA ASP A 14 -19.86 -19.36 30.59
C ASP A 14 -19.77 -17.97 29.92
N GLY A 15 -19.78 -17.94 28.57
CA GLY A 15 -19.67 -16.71 27.79
C GLY A 15 -18.24 -16.19 27.62
N PHE A 16 -17.23 -16.94 28.07
CA PHE A 16 -15.82 -16.59 27.90
C PHE A 16 -15.25 -17.15 26.59
N VAL A 17 -14.62 -16.28 25.79
CA VAL A 17 -13.93 -16.63 24.55
C VAL A 17 -12.55 -15.98 24.55
N ALA A 18 -11.50 -16.72 24.21
CA ALA A 18 -10.16 -16.15 24.01
C ALA A 18 -9.73 -16.22 22.54
N GLY A 19 -9.16 -15.13 22.04
CA GLY A 19 -8.46 -15.09 20.76
C GLY A 19 -7.02 -15.55 20.93
N ILE A 20 -6.69 -16.74 20.43
CA ILE A 20 -5.36 -17.35 20.54
C ILE A 20 -4.66 -17.28 19.17
N PRO A 21 -3.53 -16.56 19.04
CA PRO A 21 -2.71 -16.64 17.84
C PRO A 21 -2.09 -18.03 17.76
N TYR A 22 -2.28 -18.70 16.62
CA TYR A 22 -1.80 -20.08 16.43
C TYR A 22 -0.72 -20.19 15.34
N GLY A 23 -0.37 -19.07 14.71
CA GLY A 23 0.65 -19.01 13.68
C GLY A 23 1.31 -17.63 13.64
N LYS A 24 2.51 -17.61 13.05
CA LYS A 24 3.28 -16.38 12.84
C LYS A 24 3.80 -16.32 11.41
N ALA A 25 3.38 -15.29 10.67
CA ALA A 25 4.03 -14.94 9.42
C ALA A 25 5.42 -14.34 9.73
N ILE A 26 6.46 -14.82 9.07
CA ILE A 26 7.82 -14.26 9.14
C ILE A 26 8.29 -14.04 7.71
N ASN A 27 8.62 -12.81 7.37
CA ASN A 27 9.17 -12.50 6.06
C ASN A 27 10.58 -13.11 5.93
N PRO A 28 10.87 -13.83 4.83
CA PRO A 28 12.15 -14.53 4.68
C PRO A 28 13.34 -13.58 4.49
N ILE A 29 13.12 -12.33 4.08
CA ILE A 29 14.15 -11.32 3.84
C ILE A 29 14.42 -10.54 5.13
N THR A 30 13.40 -9.90 5.70
CA THR A 30 13.56 -9.02 6.88
C THR A 30 13.63 -9.77 8.21
N LYS A 31 13.32 -11.08 8.21
CA LYS A 31 13.21 -11.94 9.40
C LYS A 31 12.23 -11.39 10.45
N SER A 32 11.32 -10.52 10.05
CA SER A 32 10.31 -9.86 10.89
C SER A 32 8.92 -9.99 10.25
N ASN A 33 7.91 -9.29 10.80
CA ASN A 33 6.57 -9.21 10.23
C ASN A 33 5.92 -7.85 10.47
N TRP A 34 4.70 -7.70 9.95
CA TRP A 34 3.92 -6.47 10.03
C TRP A 34 2.99 -6.42 11.24
N GLU A 35 3.05 -7.42 12.13
CA GLU A 35 2.19 -7.42 13.32
C GLU A 35 2.55 -6.23 14.21
N TRP A 36 1.53 -5.53 14.71
CA TRP A 36 1.60 -4.30 15.50
C TRP A 36 2.16 -3.08 14.78
N VAL A 37 3.22 -3.23 13.99
CA VAL A 37 3.94 -2.14 13.33
C VAL A 37 3.30 -1.72 12.00
N GLY A 38 2.60 -2.62 11.31
CA GLY A 38 2.03 -2.36 9.99
C GLY A 38 3.06 -2.40 8.86
N VAL A 39 2.72 -1.78 7.73
CA VAL A 39 3.59 -1.65 6.56
C VAL A 39 3.78 -0.18 6.27
N THR A 40 5.02 0.28 6.23
CA THR A 40 5.36 1.64 5.79
C THR A 40 5.27 1.71 4.26
N PRO A 41 4.52 2.65 3.68
CA PRO A 41 4.45 2.81 2.23
C PRO A 41 5.78 3.33 1.67
N ASP A 42 6.13 2.92 0.45
CA ASP A 42 7.32 3.43 -0.23
C ASP A 42 7.20 4.93 -0.60
N ILE A 43 5.98 5.41 -0.80
CA ILE A 43 5.65 6.82 -1.02
C ILE A 43 4.59 7.22 0.00
N GLU A 44 4.95 8.07 0.95
CA GLU A 44 4.02 8.58 1.96
C GLU A 44 3.06 9.61 1.36
N THR A 45 1.77 9.46 1.65
CA THR A 45 0.72 10.37 1.19
C THR A 45 -0.55 10.17 2.04
N SER A 46 -1.55 11.05 1.89
CA SER A 46 -2.85 10.88 2.53
C SER A 46 -3.62 9.73 1.88
N THR A 47 -4.59 9.16 2.60
CA THR A 47 -5.46 8.11 2.04
C THR A 47 -6.22 8.62 0.81
N ASP A 48 -6.69 9.87 0.86
CA ASP A 48 -7.46 10.49 -0.22
C ASP A 48 -6.60 10.69 -1.49
N ASN A 49 -5.30 10.96 -1.34
CA ASN A 49 -4.38 11.20 -2.46
C ASN A 49 -3.60 9.94 -2.88
N ALA A 50 -3.87 8.76 -2.29
CA ALA A 50 -3.09 7.56 -2.51
C ALA A 50 -3.11 7.09 -3.98
N PHE A 51 -4.27 7.17 -4.62
CA PHE A 51 -4.42 6.77 -6.02
C PHE A 51 -3.66 7.73 -6.95
N GLU A 52 -3.87 9.02 -6.80
CA GLU A 52 -3.24 10.08 -7.60
C GLU A 52 -1.72 10.02 -7.45
N THR A 53 -1.23 9.80 -6.23
CA THR A 53 0.20 9.67 -5.94
C THR A 53 0.80 8.47 -6.66
N ALA A 54 0.15 7.31 -6.57
CA ALA A 54 0.59 6.09 -7.24
C ALA A 54 0.55 6.23 -8.78
N TYR A 55 -0.53 6.84 -9.30
CA TYR A 55 -0.71 7.03 -10.73
C TYR A 55 0.31 8.02 -11.30
N HIS A 56 0.55 9.13 -10.62
CA HIS A 56 1.59 10.09 -10.97
C HIS A 56 2.98 9.45 -10.96
N ALA A 57 3.31 8.63 -9.96
CA ALA A 57 4.59 7.89 -9.91
C ALA A 57 4.72 6.91 -11.09
N ALA A 58 3.64 6.20 -11.44
CA ALA A 58 3.62 5.27 -12.58
C ALA A 58 3.81 6.00 -13.92
N LEU A 59 3.11 7.12 -14.14
CA LEU A 59 3.23 7.93 -15.36
C LEU A 59 4.64 8.49 -15.54
N ASN A 60 5.27 9.00 -14.47
CA ASN A 60 6.66 9.45 -14.52
C ASN A 60 7.63 8.31 -14.87
N LYS A 61 7.42 7.12 -14.29
CA LYS A 61 8.21 5.93 -14.63
C LYS A 61 8.03 5.54 -16.11
N LEU A 62 6.80 5.62 -16.63
CA LEU A 62 6.51 5.35 -18.04
C LEU A 62 7.14 6.39 -18.97
N LEU A 63 7.12 7.67 -18.62
CA LEU A 63 7.73 8.74 -19.41
C LEU A 63 9.25 8.51 -19.60
N ASN A 64 9.91 7.94 -18.59
CA ASN A 64 11.34 7.62 -18.64
C ASN A 64 11.68 6.46 -19.60
N VAL A 65 10.75 5.54 -19.84
CA VAL A 65 10.98 4.37 -20.71
C VAL A 65 10.35 4.51 -22.09
N THR A 66 9.35 5.39 -22.24
CA THR A 66 8.60 5.57 -23.50
C THR A 66 9.41 6.40 -24.49
N ARG A 67 9.56 5.85 -25.70
CA ARG A 67 10.31 6.48 -26.82
C ARG A 67 9.41 7.08 -27.89
N ASP A 68 8.18 6.56 -28.01
CA ASP A 68 7.22 7.05 -28.98
C ASP A 68 6.76 8.48 -28.62
N LYS A 69 6.78 9.38 -29.61
CA LYS A 69 6.51 10.81 -29.40
C LYS A 69 5.05 11.06 -28.99
N TYR A 70 4.10 10.31 -29.54
CA TYR A 70 2.68 10.52 -29.29
C TYR A 70 2.32 10.03 -27.88
N HIS A 71 2.72 8.81 -27.52
CA HIS A 71 2.50 8.30 -26.16
C HIS A 71 3.17 9.17 -25.09
N ARG A 72 4.36 9.73 -25.35
CA ARG A 72 4.99 10.68 -24.42
C ARG A 72 4.16 11.96 -24.25
N ALA A 73 3.57 12.47 -25.32
CA ALA A 73 2.71 13.65 -25.24
C ALA A 73 1.44 13.36 -24.43
N ASP A 74 0.83 12.19 -24.63
CA ASP A 74 -0.35 11.77 -23.89
C ASP A 74 -0.06 11.63 -22.38
N ILE A 75 1.06 10.98 -22.03
CA ILE A 75 1.51 10.85 -20.63
C ILE A 75 1.75 12.24 -20.02
N GLN A 76 2.36 13.16 -20.75
CA GLN A 76 2.62 14.51 -20.25
C GLN A 76 1.33 15.30 -20.03
N ASN A 77 0.34 15.14 -20.92
CA ASN A 77 -0.97 15.77 -20.77
C ASN A 77 -1.69 15.28 -19.51
N GLU A 78 -1.65 13.97 -19.25
CA GLU A 78 -2.26 13.38 -18.06
C GLU A 78 -1.56 13.84 -16.77
N LEU A 79 -0.23 13.89 -16.76
CA LEU A 79 0.55 14.45 -15.64
C LEU A 79 0.16 15.91 -15.33
N ASN A 80 -0.04 16.71 -16.37
CA ASN A 80 -0.47 18.10 -16.22
C ASN A 80 -1.89 18.19 -15.65
N ALA A 81 -2.79 17.27 -16.03
CA ALA A 81 -4.15 17.22 -15.51
C ALA A 81 -4.25 16.76 -14.05
N LEU A 82 -3.30 15.95 -13.58
CA LEU A 82 -3.23 15.47 -12.19
C LEU A 82 -2.61 16.49 -11.23
N SER A 83 -1.75 17.40 -11.73
CA SER A 83 -1.00 18.37 -10.91
C SER A 83 -1.87 19.21 -9.95
N PRO A 84 -3.06 19.72 -10.36
CA PRO A 84 -3.94 20.46 -9.45
C PRO A 84 -4.63 19.61 -8.38
N ARG A 85 -4.74 18.29 -8.59
CA ARG A 85 -5.44 17.38 -7.68
C ARG A 85 -4.56 16.93 -6.51
N LEU A 86 -3.24 16.88 -6.73
CA LEU A 86 -2.25 16.50 -5.71
C LEU A 86 -1.86 17.64 -4.76
N THR A 87 -2.24 18.88 -5.06
CA THR A 87 -1.92 20.08 -4.25
C THR A 87 -3.04 20.49 -3.28
N GLN A 88 -4.12 19.71 -3.24
CA GLN A 88 -5.29 19.90 -2.36
C GLN A 88 -5.22 18.97 -1.15
#